data_AF-A0A2A9H142-F1
#
_entry.id   AF-A0A2A9H142-F1
#
_cell.length_a   1.000
_cell.length_b   1.000
_cell.length_c   1.000
_cell.angle_alpha   90.00
_cell.angle_beta   90.00
_cell.angle_gamma   90.00
#
_symmetry.space_group_name_H-M   'P 1'
#
loop_
_entity.id
_entity.type
_entity.pdbx_description
1 polymer ?
#
loop_
_entity_poly.entity_id
_entity_poly.type
_entity_poly.pdbx_seq_one_letter_code
_entity_poly.pdbx_strand_id
1 'polypeptide(L)'
;MSPRPPTRRLSERGTSETPTRRLSERGTSETPTRRLSERGTSESKPATIRLRALLPSLKPAEARVARVFLEPDSGEPHPTISSVAARAETSTATVVRLFQRLGYRHFKAFWMDLTLDARRDEAAGATTEATGDIDRSDSLPDIVAKVYTNSWLSLADTVRTLDVGALAEAIELISGAARVDLFGAGAGAVVLHDLQQKLSRIGQTALFWPDTHAAWTAAAALPPGGAALGVSHSGETVDTVEFLRLARARGVRTIALTNHGESPITEHAEVVLLTAAREDPFRSGALGSRTAQLLVLDCLFIGVAQANYDGSMEALRETLRVLRSRR
;
A
#
# COMPACT_ATOMS: atom_id res chain seq x y z
N MET A 1 -6.08 35.42 -53.29
CA MET A 1 -4.70 35.15 -53.78
C MET A 1 -4.15 36.40 -54.46
N SER A 2 -2.81 36.55 -54.50
CA SER A 2 -1.91 37.24 -55.47
C SER A 2 -2.34 38.49 -56.30
N PRO A 3 -1.42 39.39 -56.74
CA PRO A 3 0.02 39.53 -56.42
C PRO A 3 0.52 40.98 -56.11
N ARG A 4 1.85 41.11 -55.97
CA ARG A 4 2.74 42.28 -55.72
C ARG A 4 3.43 42.76 -57.03
N PRO A 5 4.40 43.73 -57.05
CA PRO A 5 4.71 44.91 -56.20
C PRO A 5 4.99 46.20 -57.05
N PRO A 6 5.54 47.29 -56.48
CA PRO A 6 7.01 47.56 -56.45
C PRO A 6 7.47 48.02 -55.03
N THR A 7 8.64 48.62 -54.70
CA THR A 7 9.80 49.24 -55.39
C THR A 7 11.08 49.08 -54.51
N ARG A 8 12.27 49.66 -54.86
CA ARG A 8 13.54 49.48 -54.10
C ARG A 8 14.58 50.61 -54.24
N ARG A 9 15.16 51.08 -53.11
CA ARG A 9 16.51 51.70 -52.91
C ARG A 9 16.96 51.29 -51.47
N LEU A 10 18.19 50.82 -51.18
CA LEU A 10 19.54 51.41 -51.29
C LEU A 10 19.73 52.63 -50.36
N SER A 11 20.82 52.81 -49.59
CA SER A 11 22.01 51.97 -49.26
C SER A 11 22.88 52.74 -48.21
N GLU A 12 24.01 52.30 -47.60
CA GLU A 12 24.97 51.18 -47.79
C GLU A 12 25.56 50.67 -46.44
N ARG A 13 26.10 49.43 -46.47
CA ARG A 13 27.32 48.85 -45.82
C ARG A 13 27.81 49.23 -44.40
N GLY A 14 28.29 48.20 -43.68
CA GLY A 14 29.08 48.28 -42.45
C GLY A 14 29.66 46.92 -42.01
N THR A 15 30.83 46.61 -42.54
CA THR A 15 31.83 45.57 -42.15
C THR A 15 31.81 45.17 -40.66
N SER A 16 31.71 43.88 -40.29
CA SER A 16 32.70 42.79 -40.46
C SER A 16 33.93 42.92 -39.58
N GLU A 17 34.05 42.07 -38.53
CA GLU A 17 35.18 41.13 -38.38
C GLU A 17 34.96 40.07 -37.28
N THR A 18 35.57 38.89 -37.48
CA THR A 18 35.66 37.80 -36.51
C THR A 18 37.05 37.16 -36.64
N PRO A 19 37.78 36.91 -35.53
CA PRO A 19 38.77 35.83 -35.50
C PRO A 19 38.55 34.84 -34.34
N THR A 20 39.24 33.70 -34.42
CA THR A 20 38.92 32.48 -33.65
C THR A 20 39.99 32.03 -32.65
N ARG A 21 39.54 31.61 -31.45
CA ARG A 21 39.87 30.32 -30.79
C ARG A 21 41.31 30.02 -30.33
N ARG A 22 41.48 29.92 -29.00
CA ARG A 22 42.15 28.84 -28.20
C ARG A 22 41.87 29.14 -26.71
N LEU A 23 41.31 28.24 -25.89
CA LEU A 23 41.78 26.94 -25.33
C LEU A 23 42.65 27.09 -24.06
N SER A 24 42.40 26.17 -23.12
CA SER A 24 42.80 26.14 -21.68
C SER A 24 42.21 27.28 -20.82
N GLU A 25 41.97 27.12 -19.51
CA GLU A 25 42.19 25.95 -18.64
C GLU A 25 41.03 25.69 -17.64
N ARG A 26 41.19 24.73 -16.73
CA ARG A 26 40.13 24.09 -15.93
C ARG A 26 39.78 24.91 -14.69
N GLY A 27 38.49 25.13 -14.46
CA GLY A 27 37.93 25.54 -13.16
C GLY A 27 36.68 24.71 -12.87
N THR A 28 36.71 23.86 -11.85
CA THR A 28 35.61 22.94 -11.55
C THR A 28 34.46 23.66 -10.85
N SER A 29 33.33 23.80 -11.55
CA SER A 29 32.04 24.14 -10.94
C SER A 29 31.57 22.98 -10.07
N GLU A 30 31.94 22.97 -8.80
CA GLU A 30 31.41 22.01 -7.82
C GLU A 30 29.92 22.26 -7.59
N THR A 31 29.08 21.46 -8.24
CA THR A 31 27.67 21.31 -7.87
C THR A 31 27.60 20.96 -6.38
N PRO A 32 26.78 21.64 -5.55
CA PRO A 32 26.67 21.35 -4.13
C PRO A 32 25.86 20.07 -3.89
N THR A 33 26.47 18.92 -4.21
CA THR A 33 25.95 17.56 -3.97
C THR A 33 25.95 17.27 -2.46
N ARG A 34 25.02 17.91 -1.74
CA ARG A 34 24.96 17.94 -0.28
C ARG A 34 24.39 16.64 0.30
N ARG A 35 25.19 15.57 0.19
CA ARG A 35 25.20 14.35 1.03
C ARG A 35 23.86 14.03 1.71
N LEU A 36 22.89 13.52 0.93
CA LEU A 36 21.75 12.76 1.45
C LEU A 36 22.07 11.26 1.42
N SER A 37 23.16 10.91 2.09
CA SER A 37 23.56 9.54 2.41
C SER A 37 23.87 9.46 3.91
N GLU A 38 23.76 8.27 4.50
CA GLU A 38 24.18 7.99 5.89
C GLU A 38 23.42 8.74 7.00
N ARG A 39 22.08 8.81 6.89
CA ARG A 39 21.23 8.88 8.11
C ARG A 39 19.84 8.24 7.95
N GLY A 40 19.82 7.06 7.35
CA GLY A 40 18.71 6.13 7.43
C GLY A 40 19.21 4.79 7.95
N THR A 41 19.21 4.58 9.26
CA THR A 41 19.08 3.22 9.79
C THR A 41 17.76 2.69 9.25
N SER A 42 17.78 1.63 8.45
CA SER A 42 16.55 0.94 8.08
C SER A 42 15.91 0.43 9.37
N GLU A 43 14.87 1.11 9.85
CA GLU A 43 13.99 0.55 10.87
C GLU A 43 13.33 -0.66 10.22
N SER A 44 13.89 -1.84 10.49
CA SER A 44 13.29 -3.10 10.08
C SER A 44 11.86 -3.09 10.60
N LYS A 45 10.89 -3.43 9.73
CA LYS A 45 9.48 -3.44 10.10
C LYS A 45 9.32 -4.20 11.45
N PRO A 46 8.50 -3.72 12.38
CA PRO A 46 8.37 -4.29 13.73
C PRO A 46 8.14 -5.80 13.70
N ALA A 47 8.69 -6.50 14.70
CA ALA A 47 8.67 -7.95 14.77
C ALA A 47 7.22 -8.48 14.80
N THR A 48 6.33 -7.77 15.48
CA THR A 48 4.90 -8.10 15.57
C THR A 48 4.17 -8.03 14.22
N ILE A 49 4.35 -6.96 13.43
CA ILE A 49 3.76 -6.87 12.08
C ILE A 49 4.35 -7.94 11.18
N ARG A 50 5.67 -8.12 11.15
CA ARG A 50 6.32 -9.10 10.26
C ARG A 50 5.88 -10.53 10.57
N LEU A 51 5.68 -10.86 11.85
CA LEU A 51 5.15 -12.16 12.29
C LEU A 51 3.69 -12.35 11.85
N ARG A 52 2.83 -11.33 12.01
CA ARG A 52 1.43 -11.36 11.52
C ARG A 52 1.34 -11.46 9.99
N ALA A 53 2.17 -10.71 9.27
CA ALA A 53 2.20 -10.70 7.80
C ALA A 53 2.65 -12.04 7.19
N LEU A 54 3.53 -12.78 7.87
CA LEU A 54 3.90 -14.15 7.45
C LEU A 54 2.87 -15.21 7.85
N LEU A 55 1.99 -14.95 8.84
CA LEU A 55 1.18 -15.98 9.50
C LEU A 55 0.40 -16.93 8.54
N PRO A 56 -0.20 -16.47 7.42
CA PRO A 56 -0.84 -17.37 6.45
C PRO A 56 0.14 -18.26 5.66
N SER A 57 1.37 -17.80 5.37
CA SER A 57 2.39 -18.54 4.62
C SER A 57 3.28 -19.44 5.50
N LEU A 58 2.95 -19.57 6.79
CA LEU A 58 3.61 -20.47 7.74
C LEU A 58 3.02 -21.88 7.69
N LYS A 59 3.90 -22.89 7.81
CA LYS A 59 3.44 -24.29 7.95
C LYS A 59 2.69 -24.48 9.28
N PRO A 60 1.74 -25.42 9.41
CA PRO A 60 0.88 -25.54 10.60
C PRO A 60 1.61 -25.57 11.95
N ALA A 61 2.81 -26.15 12.01
CA ALA A 61 3.65 -26.13 13.21
C ALA A 61 4.33 -24.77 13.48
N GLU A 62 4.78 -24.07 12.43
CA GLU A 62 5.34 -22.72 12.51
C GLU A 62 4.25 -21.70 12.88
N ALA A 63 3.02 -21.87 12.36
CA ALA A 63 1.85 -21.05 12.68
C ALA A 63 1.41 -21.17 14.15
N ARG A 64 1.54 -22.35 14.79
CA ARG A 64 1.32 -22.49 16.25
C ARG A 64 2.34 -21.71 17.05
N VAL A 65 3.62 -21.80 16.70
CA VAL A 65 4.69 -21.01 17.35
C VAL A 65 4.44 -19.51 17.18
N ALA A 66 3.99 -19.08 16.00
CA ALA A 66 3.67 -17.68 15.75
C ALA A 66 2.52 -17.16 16.63
N ARG A 67 1.47 -17.97 16.88
CA ARG A 67 0.38 -17.60 17.81
C ARG A 67 0.86 -17.47 19.25
N VAL A 68 1.69 -18.41 19.72
CA VAL A 68 2.33 -18.38 21.05
C VAL A 68 3.16 -17.12 21.32
N PHE A 69 3.64 -16.43 20.26
CA PHE A 69 4.32 -15.13 20.33
C PHE A 69 3.39 -13.92 20.11
N LEU A 70 2.17 -14.10 19.63
CA LEU A 70 1.18 -13.04 19.42
C LEU A 70 0.13 -12.99 20.54
N GLU A 71 0.06 -14.03 21.39
CA GLU A 71 -0.71 -14.07 22.63
C GLU A 71 -0.26 -12.95 23.60
N PRO A 72 -1.15 -12.02 24.03
CA PRO A 72 -0.79 -10.86 24.85
C PRO A 72 -0.22 -11.20 26.24
N ASP A 73 -0.67 -12.28 26.85
CA ASP A 73 -0.05 -12.86 28.04
C ASP A 73 0.62 -14.20 27.70
N SER A 74 1.95 -14.17 27.64
CA SER A 74 2.78 -15.35 27.38
C SER A 74 3.15 -16.13 28.66
N GLY A 75 2.73 -15.66 29.84
CA GLY A 75 2.99 -16.25 31.16
C GLY A 75 4.44 -16.19 31.66
N GLU A 76 5.42 -16.13 30.75
CA GLU A 76 6.85 -16.13 31.04
C GLU A 76 7.49 -14.79 30.59
N PRO A 77 8.02 -13.94 31.49
CA PRO A 77 8.70 -12.69 31.09
C PRO A 77 9.94 -12.92 30.20
N HIS A 78 10.58 -14.07 30.39
CA HIS A 78 11.78 -14.52 29.67
C HIS A 78 11.58 -15.98 29.25
N PRO A 79 10.77 -16.23 28.20
CA PRO A 79 10.50 -17.59 27.75
C PRO A 79 11.77 -18.23 27.18
N THR A 80 11.75 -19.55 27.10
CA THR A 80 12.84 -20.33 26.48
C THR A 80 12.38 -20.92 25.15
N ILE A 81 13.32 -21.27 24.28
CA ILE A 81 13.01 -21.99 23.03
C ILE A 81 12.25 -23.30 23.34
N SER A 82 12.53 -23.93 24.49
CA SER A 82 11.88 -25.16 24.95
C SER A 82 10.45 -24.94 25.47
N SER A 83 10.20 -23.89 26.27
CA SER A 83 8.84 -23.60 26.79
C SER A 83 7.90 -23.11 25.69
N VAL A 84 8.41 -22.30 24.75
CA VAL A 84 7.70 -21.95 23.51
C VAL A 84 7.37 -23.20 22.69
N ALA A 85 8.35 -24.10 22.48
CA ALA A 85 8.14 -25.33 21.73
C ALA A 85 7.10 -26.25 22.38
N ALA A 86 7.08 -26.32 23.72
CA ALA A 86 6.06 -27.04 24.48
C ALA A 86 4.66 -26.43 24.32
N ARG A 87 4.51 -25.10 24.55
CA ARG A 87 3.23 -24.37 24.36
C ARG A 87 2.69 -24.48 22.93
N ALA A 88 3.57 -24.50 21.93
CA ALA A 88 3.20 -24.63 20.52
C ALA A 88 3.08 -26.08 20.03
N GLU A 89 3.15 -27.09 20.92
CA GLU A 89 3.12 -28.52 20.60
C GLU A 89 4.06 -28.90 19.44
N THR A 90 5.34 -28.55 19.53
CA THR A 90 6.29 -28.75 18.43
C THR A 90 7.75 -28.88 18.88
N SER A 91 8.67 -29.01 17.92
CA SER A 91 10.11 -29.10 18.18
C SER A 91 10.74 -27.72 18.41
N THR A 92 11.83 -27.67 19.20
CA THR A 92 12.68 -26.48 19.33
C THR A 92 13.25 -26.02 17.98
N ALA A 93 13.50 -26.95 17.05
CA ALA A 93 13.93 -26.65 15.68
C ALA A 93 12.85 -25.89 14.87
N THR A 94 11.56 -26.10 15.15
CA THR A 94 10.46 -25.32 14.56
C THR A 94 10.55 -23.85 15.01
N VAL A 95 10.77 -23.63 16.32
CA VAL A 95 10.89 -22.29 16.91
C VAL A 95 12.11 -21.55 16.37
N VAL A 96 13.25 -22.24 16.26
CA VAL A 96 14.48 -21.70 15.65
C VAL A 96 14.26 -21.30 14.20
N ARG A 97 13.61 -22.15 13.40
CA ARG A 97 13.32 -21.87 11.99
C ARG A 97 12.42 -20.64 11.81
N LEU A 98 11.43 -20.44 12.67
CA LEU A 98 10.52 -19.29 12.56
C LEU A 98 11.25 -17.96 12.77
N PHE A 99 12.00 -17.79 13.87
CA PHE A 99 12.71 -16.53 14.10
C PHE A 99 13.83 -16.29 13.07
N GLN A 100 14.44 -17.37 12.54
CA GLN A 100 15.40 -17.28 11.43
C GLN A 100 14.75 -16.87 10.09
N ARG A 101 13.51 -17.31 9.79
CA ARG A 101 12.72 -16.80 8.64
C ARG A 101 12.40 -15.30 8.81
N LEU A 102 12.24 -14.84 10.05
CA LEU A 102 12.19 -13.41 10.40
C LEU A 102 13.57 -12.71 10.43
N GLY A 103 14.64 -13.36 9.98
CA GLY A 103 15.98 -12.77 9.84
C GLY A 103 16.79 -12.68 11.14
N TYR A 104 16.25 -13.14 12.28
CA TYR A 104 16.96 -13.10 13.55
C TYR A 104 17.97 -14.25 13.68
N ARG A 105 19.20 -13.92 14.08
CA ARG A 105 20.23 -14.94 14.36
C ARG A 105 20.07 -15.62 15.72
N HIS A 106 19.47 -14.91 16.69
CA HIS A 106 19.39 -15.36 18.08
C HIS A 106 18.00 -15.07 18.67
N PHE A 107 17.44 -16.05 19.37
CA PHE A 107 16.11 -15.97 19.97
C PHE A 107 15.93 -14.75 20.90
N LYS A 108 16.94 -14.42 21.72
CA LYS A 108 16.89 -13.26 22.64
C LYS A 108 16.69 -11.93 21.91
N ALA A 109 17.23 -11.76 20.71
CA ALA A 109 17.04 -10.54 19.92
C ALA A 109 15.60 -10.44 19.39
N PHE A 110 15.08 -11.55 18.84
CA PHE A 110 13.69 -11.63 18.40
C PHE A 110 12.70 -11.35 19.56
N TRP A 111 12.89 -11.98 20.72
CA TRP A 111 12.03 -11.75 21.89
C TRP A 111 12.09 -10.32 22.40
N MET A 112 13.28 -9.70 22.37
CA MET A 112 13.47 -8.31 22.80
C MET A 112 12.72 -7.33 21.87
N ASP A 113 12.86 -7.46 20.56
CA ASP A 113 12.14 -6.63 19.59
C ASP A 113 10.62 -6.79 19.72
N LEU A 114 10.14 -8.04 19.83
CA LEU A 114 8.74 -8.37 20.04
C LEU A 114 8.17 -7.74 21.33
N THR A 115 8.94 -7.79 22.43
CA THR A 115 8.59 -7.16 23.71
C THR A 115 8.57 -5.62 23.59
N LEU A 116 9.54 -5.03 22.88
CA LEU A 116 9.62 -3.59 22.67
C LEU A 116 8.43 -3.08 21.83
N ASP A 117 7.99 -3.84 20.83
CA ASP A 117 6.78 -3.52 20.07
C ASP A 117 5.50 -3.62 20.92
N ALA A 118 5.36 -4.65 21.77
CA ALA A 118 4.24 -4.72 22.71
C ALA A 118 4.20 -3.53 23.69
N ARG A 119 5.35 -3.13 24.25
CA ARG A 119 5.45 -1.95 25.14
C ARG A 119 5.21 -0.61 24.41
N ARG A 120 5.43 -0.54 23.08
CA ARG A 120 5.04 0.62 22.26
C ARG A 120 3.53 0.72 22.08
N ASP A 121 2.86 -0.40 21.81
CA ASP A 121 1.40 -0.47 21.72
C ASP A 121 0.76 -0.04 23.07
N GLU A 122 1.23 -0.59 24.20
CA GLU A 122 0.81 -0.19 25.55
C GLU A 122 1.01 1.31 25.83
N ALA A 123 2.21 1.84 25.55
CA ALA A 123 2.56 3.24 25.81
C ALA A 123 1.76 4.23 24.94
N ALA A 124 1.19 3.77 23.82
CA ALA A 124 0.27 4.53 22.98
C ALA A 124 -1.21 4.36 23.38
N GLY A 125 -1.50 3.63 24.46
CA GLY A 125 -2.84 3.47 25.04
C GLY A 125 -3.55 2.14 24.75
N ALA A 126 -2.92 1.22 24.02
CA ALA A 126 -3.53 -0.07 23.69
C ALA A 126 -3.28 -1.08 24.83
N THR A 127 -4.21 -1.17 25.78
CA THR A 127 -4.13 -2.10 26.92
C THR A 127 -4.38 -3.55 26.50
N THR A 128 -3.90 -4.51 27.29
CA THR A 128 -4.14 -5.95 27.07
C THR A 128 -5.62 -6.30 26.91
N GLU A 129 -6.47 -5.68 27.72
CA GLU A 129 -7.93 -5.86 27.70
C GLU A 129 -8.58 -5.29 26.42
N ALA A 130 -8.05 -4.17 25.90
CA ALA A 130 -8.56 -3.52 24.69
C ALA A 130 -7.91 -4.03 23.38
N THR A 131 -6.83 -4.81 23.46
CA THR A 131 -6.14 -5.41 22.29
C THR A 131 -6.52 -6.85 22.02
N GLY A 132 -7.21 -7.50 22.96
CA GLY A 132 -7.75 -8.84 22.77
C GLY A 132 -8.94 -8.88 21.79
N ASP A 133 -9.27 -10.08 21.33
CA ASP A 133 -10.46 -10.33 20.53
C ASP A 133 -11.74 -10.02 21.31
N ILE A 134 -12.81 -9.72 20.59
CA ILE A 134 -14.13 -9.52 21.19
C ILE A 134 -14.65 -10.88 21.67
N ASP A 135 -15.05 -11.00 22.92
CA ASP A 135 -15.58 -12.22 23.53
C ASP A 135 -17.14 -12.27 23.47
N ARG A 136 -17.76 -13.24 24.13
CA ARG A 136 -19.19 -13.30 24.45
C ARG A 136 -19.57 -12.60 25.75
N SER A 137 -18.62 -12.41 26.67
CA SER A 137 -18.83 -11.79 27.99
C SER A 137 -18.54 -10.28 28.02
N ASP A 138 -17.92 -9.73 26.96
CA ASP A 138 -17.65 -8.30 26.81
C ASP A 138 -18.92 -7.45 26.96
N SER A 139 -18.84 -6.38 27.76
CA SER A 139 -19.87 -5.35 27.82
C SER A 139 -19.81 -4.42 26.61
N LEU A 140 -20.85 -3.63 26.37
CA LEU A 140 -20.87 -2.67 25.25
C LEU A 140 -19.70 -1.65 25.31
N PRO A 141 -19.30 -1.10 26.48
CA PRO A 141 -18.04 -0.38 26.63
C PRO A 141 -16.79 -1.15 26.15
N ASP A 142 -16.65 -2.42 26.48
CA ASP A 142 -15.49 -3.24 26.11
C ASP A 142 -15.44 -3.49 24.60
N ILE A 143 -16.61 -3.77 24.00
CA ILE A 143 -16.76 -3.87 22.53
C ILE A 143 -16.31 -2.57 21.85
N VAL A 144 -16.73 -1.41 22.37
CA VAL A 144 -16.33 -0.10 21.83
C VAL A 144 -14.82 0.12 21.98
N ALA A 145 -14.24 -0.20 23.14
CA ALA A 145 -12.80 -0.07 23.39
C ALA A 145 -11.97 -0.99 22.48
N LYS A 146 -12.36 -2.25 22.30
CA LYS A 146 -11.69 -3.23 21.44
C LYS A 146 -11.79 -2.86 19.96
N VAL A 147 -12.97 -2.49 19.48
CA VAL A 147 -13.17 -2.05 18.07
C VAL A 147 -12.36 -0.79 17.78
N TYR A 148 -12.34 0.19 18.67
CA TYR A 148 -11.50 1.39 18.54
C TYR A 148 -10.01 1.03 18.48
N THR A 149 -9.53 0.26 19.46
CA THR A 149 -8.10 -0.06 19.62
C THR A 149 -7.57 -0.89 18.46
N ASN A 150 -8.30 -1.93 18.02
CA ASN A 150 -7.89 -2.76 16.89
C ASN A 150 -7.95 -2.01 15.55
N SER A 151 -8.87 -1.05 15.39
CA SER A 151 -8.91 -0.16 14.23
C SER A 151 -7.75 0.82 14.22
N TRP A 152 -7.47 1.46 15.37
CA TRP A 152 -6.35 2.40 15.54
C TRP A 152 -5.00 1.72 15.32
N LEU A 153 -4.79 0.53 15.90
CA LEU A 153 -3.58 -0.28 15.69
C LEU A 153 -3.39 -0.65 14.21
N SER A 154 -4.46 -1.10 13.53
CA SER A 154 -4.41 -1.45 12.10
C SER A 154 -4.04 -0.25 11.21
N LEU A 155 -4.49 0.95 11.58
CA LEU A 155 -4.09 2.20 10.92
C LEU A 155 -2.62 2.54 11.23
N ALA A 156 -2.22 2.55 12.51
CA ALA A 156 -0.87 2.92 12.94
C ALA A 156 0.22 1.98 12.36
N ASP A 157 -0.03 0.67 12.38
CA ASP A 157 0.85 -0.33 11.78
C ASP A 157 0.94 -0.16 10.25
N THR A 158 -0.17 0.19 9.59
CA THR A 158 -0.19 0.47 8.14
C THR A 158 0.59 1.74 7.80
N VAL A 159 0.36 2.86 8.49
CA VAL A 159 1.14 4.11 8.31
C VAL A 159 2.64 3.85 8.52
N ARG A 160 3.01 3.06 9.54
CA ARG A 160 4.40 2.73 9.87
C ARG A 160 5.09 1.82 8.84
N THR A 161 4.35 1.13 7.98
CA THR A 161 4.92 0.12 7.07
C THR A 161 4.54 0.26 5.59
N LEU A 162 3.70 1.22 5.24
CA LEU A 162 3.37 1.59 3.86
C LEU A 162 4.62 2.07 3.12
N ASP A 163 4.88 1.51 1.94
CA ASP A 163 5.96 1.95 1.08
C ASP A 163 5.51 3.19 0.28
N VAL A 164 6.13 4.33 0.56
CA VAL A 164 5.79 5.62 -0.07
C VAL A 164 6.29 5.67 -1.52
N GLY A 165 7.32 4.89 -1.89
CA GLY A 165 7.75 4.73 -3.28
C GLY A 165 6.73 3.95 -4.10
N ALA A 166 6.31 2.78 -3.60
CA ALA A 166 5.24 2.01 -4.23
C ALA A 166 3.91 2.79 -4.30
N LEU A 167 3.59 3.61 -3.28
CA LEU A 167 2.44 4.52 -3.33
C LEU A 167 2.59 5.57 -4.44
N ALA A 168 3.76 6.17 -4.62
CA ALA A 168 4.02 7.13 -5.69
C ALA A 168 3.89 6.48 -7.08
N GLU A 169 4.44 5.27 -7.28
CA GLU A 169 4.27 4.50 -8.52
C GLU A 169 2.79 4.19 -8.79
N ALA A 170 2.02 3.80 -7.78
CA ALA A 170 0.57 3.59 -7.91
C ALA A 170 -0.21 4.88 -8.26
N ILE A 171 0.22 6.04 -7.73
CA ILE A 171 -0.34 7.35 -8.08
C ILE A 171 -0.04 7.70 -9.54
N GLU A 172 1.20 7.53 -10.01
CA GLU A 172 1.58 7.77 -11.41
C GLU A 172 0.80 6.86 -12.37
N LEU A 173 0.67 5.57 -12.03
CA LEU A 173 -0.09 4.60 -12.80
C LEU A 173 -1.56 4.98 -12.98
N ILE A 174 -2.24 5.40 -11.91
CA ILE A 174 -3.65 5.79 -11.97
C ILE A 174 -3.81 7.15 -12.67
N SER A 175 -2.93 8.12 -12.40
CA SER A 175 -3.02 9.47 -12.98
C SER A 175 -2.71 9.50 -14.48
N GLY A 176 -1.87 8.58 -14.96
CA GLY A 176 -1.57 8.41 -16.38
C GLY A 176 -2.55 7.51 -17.15
N ALA A 177 -3.49 6.85 -16.48
CA ALA A 177 -4.38 5.88 -17.10
C ALA A 177 -5.64 6.52 -17.70
N ALA A 178 -5.93 6.19 -18.96
CA ALA A 178 -7.16 6.62 -19.64
C ALA A 178 -8.43 5.94 -19.08
N ARG A 179 -8.27 4.78 -18.44
CA ARG A 179 -9.30 4.02 -17.72
C ARG A 179 -8.65 3.16 -16.64
N VAL A 180 -9.21 3.18 -15.43
CA VAL A 180 -8.81 2.30 -14.33
C VAL A 180 -9.93 1.31 -14.03
N ASP A 181 -9.67 0.02 -14.22
CA ASP A 181 -10.60 -1.03 -13.83
C ASP A 181 -10.29 -1.52 -12.40
N LEU A 182 -11.34 -1.65 -11.59
CA LEU A 182 -11.25 -1.93 -10.16
C LEU A 182 -12.02 -3.22 -9.84
N PHE A 183 -11.38 -4.18 -9.17
CA PHE A 183 -12.03 -5.42 -8.73
C PHE A 183 -11.52 -5.96 -7.39
N GLY A 184 -12.43 -6.54 -6.61
CA GLY A 184 -12.15 -7.19 -5.33
C GLY A 184 -13.44 -7.77 -4.76
N ALA A 185 -13.38 -8.96 -4.18
CA ALA A 185 -14.58 -9.62 -3.63
C ALA A 185 -14.87 -9.18 -2.18
N GLY A 186 -16.14 -9.33 -1.75
CA GLY A 186 -16.54 -9.10 -0.36
C GLY A 186 -16.20 -7.70 0.16
N ALA A 187 -15.39 -7.62 1.22
CA ALA A 187 -14.94 -6.33 1.77
C ALA A 187 -14.11 -5.49 0.77
N GLY A 188 -13.37 -6.14 -0.15
CA GLY A 188 -12.60 -5.47 -1.20
C GLY A 188 -13.48 -4.70 -2.18
N ALA A 189 -14.68 -5.19 -2.48
CA ALA A 189 -15.68 -4.49 -3.29
C ALA A 189 -16.09 -3.15 -2.66
N VAL A 190 -16.26 -3.14 -1.34
CA VAL A 190 -16.78 -1.97 -0.59
C VAL A 190 -15.78 -0.81 -0.61
N VAL A 191 -14.47 -1.09 -0.51
CA VAL A 191 -13.43 -0.04 -0.55
C VAL A 191 -13.16 0.43 -1.98
N LEU A 192 -13.29 -0.44 -2.98
CA LEU A 192 -13.11 -0.07 -4.39
C LEU A 192 -14.29 0.72 -4.96
N HIS A 193 -15.52 0.45 -4.51
CA HIS A 193 -16.67 1.27 -4.86
C HIS A 193 -16.55 2.70 -4.28
N ASP A 194 -16.04 2.85 -3.06
CA ASP A 194 -15.70 4.17 -2.49
C ASP A 194 -14.60 4.89 -3.29
N LEU A 195 -13.50 4.21 -3.62
CA LEU A 195 -12.45 4.74 -4.50
C LEU A 195 -13.00 5.15 -5.88
N GLN A 196 -13.86 4.34 -6.49
CA GLN A 196 -14.48 4.61 -7.80
C GLN A 196 -15.26 5.93 -7.78
N GLN A 197 -16.05 6.17 -6.72
CA GLN A 197 -16.78 7.42 -6.54
C GLN A 197 -15.84 8.61 -6.30
N LYS A 198 -14.76 8.43 -5.54
CA LYS A 198 -13.74 9.47 -5.31
C LYS A 198 -13.02 9.86 -6.60
N LEU A 199 -12.51 8.89 -7.36
CA LEU A 199 -11.84 9.10 -8.65
C LEU A 199 -12.77 9.76 -9.69
N SER A 200 -14.01 9.30 -9.79
CA SER A 200 -14.98 9.89 -10.74
C SER A 200 -15.30 11.36 -10.44
N ARG A 201 -15.22 11.79 -9.17
CA ARG A 201 -15.45 13.19 -8.76
C ARG A 201 -14.32 14.16 -9.12
N ILE A 202 -13.12 13.65 -9.39
CA ILE A 202 -11.98 14.42 -9.89
C ILE A 202 -11.77 14.25 -11.42
N GLY A 203 -12.73 13.60 -12.11
CA GLY A 203 -12.68 13.39 -13.55
C GLY A 203 -11.83 12.20 -14.00
N GLN A 204 -11.28 11.41 -13.09
CA GLN A 204 -10.54 10.19 -13.42
C GLN A 204 -11.52 9.07 -13.79
N THR A 205 -11.40 8.53 -15.01
CA THR A 205 -12.21 7.41 -15.50
C THR A 205 -11.90 6.13 -14.71
N ALA A 206 -12.75 5.78 -13.75
CA ALA A 206 -12.62 4.56 -12.95
C ALA A 206 -13.91 3.72 -13.01
N LEU A 207 -13.77 2.42 -13.28
CA LEU A 207 -14.87 1.46 -13.36
C LEU A 207 -14.70 0.38 -12.29
N PHE A 208 -15.65 0.29 -11.36
CA PHE A 208 -15.72 -0.80 -10.40
C PHE A 208 -16.65 -1.91 -10.92
N TRP A 209 -16.17 -3.15 -10.88
CA TRP A 209 -16.89 -4.32 -11.38
C TRP A 209 -17.43 -5.13 -10.19
N PRO A 210 -18.76 -5.16 -9.95
CA PRO A 210 -19.35 -5.91 -8.82
C PRO A 210 -19.52 -7.41 -9.10
N ASP A 211 -19.43 -7.83 -10.36
CA ASP A 211 -19.53 -9.23 -10.79
C ASP A 211 -18.18 -9.74 -11.32
N THR A 212 -17.82 -10.97 -10.95
CA THR A 212 -16.58 -11.65 -11.32
C THR A 212 -16.44 -11.83 -12.85
N HIS A 213 -17.49 -12.27 -13.54
CA HIS A 213 -17.40 -12.55 -14.98
C HIS A 213 -17.29 -11.26 -15.80
N ALA A 214 -18.01 -10.21 -15.39
CA ALA A 214 -17.87 -8.86 -15.93
C ALA A 214 -16.46 -8.30 -15.69
N ALA A 215 -15.90 -8.47 -14.48
CA ALA A 215 -14.55 -8.02 -14.16
C ALA A 215 -13.46 -8.71 -15.02
N TRP A 216 -13.52 -10.04 -15.14
CA TRP A 216 -12.60 -10.80 -16.00
C TRP A 216 -12.73 -10.40 -17.47
N THR A 217 -13.97 -10.20 -17.95
CA THR A 217 -14.23 -9.74 -19.33
C THR A 217 -13.70 -8.32 -19.57
N ALA A 218 -13.86 -7.42 -18.59
CA ALA A 218 -13.34 -6.06 -18.63
C ALA A 218 -11.80 -6.02 -18.64
N ALA A 219 -11.15 -6.78 -17.75
CA ALA A 219 -9.68 -6.93 -17.71
C ALA A 219 -9.14 -7.51 -19.03
N ALA A 220 -9.81 -8.53 -19.57
CA ALA A 220 -9.47 -9.10 -20.88
C ALA A 220 -9.77 -8.16 -22.07
N ALA A 221 -10.45 -7.03 -21.86
CA ALA A 221 -10.79 -6.00 -22.85
C ALA A 221 -10.31 -4.59 -22.46
N LEU A 222 -9.37 -4.49 -21.51
CA LEU A 222 -8.78 -3.24 -21.04
C LEU A 222 -7.70 -2.79 -22.04
N PRO A 223 -7.87 -1.63 -22.73
CA PRO A 223 -6.93 -1.20 -23.75
C PRO A 223 -5.55 -0.79 -23.18
N PRO A 224 -4.49 -0.79 -24.02
CA PRO A 224 -3.22 -0.17 -23.67
C PRO A 224 -3.39 1.28 -23.18
N GLY A 225 -2.66 1.67 -22.14
CA GLY A 225 -2.86 2.96 -21.47
C GLY A 225 -3.99 2.97 -20.44
N GLY A 226 -4.63 1.83 -20.16
CA GLY A 226 -5.38 1.62 -18.92
C GLY A 226 -4.49 1.20 -17.75
N ALA A 227 -5.12 1.02 -16.57
CA ALA A 227 -4.53 0.37 -15.40
C ALA A 227 -5.59 -0.52 -14.71
N ALA A 228 -5.15 -1.51 -13.93
CA ALA A 228 -6.06 -2.37 -13.14
C ALA A 228 -5.61 -2.46 -11.67
N LEU A 229 -6.54 -2.28 -10.73
CA LEU A 229 -6.29 -2.38 -9.29
C LEU A 229 -7.14 -3.49 -8.66
N GLY A 230 -6.45 -4.46 -8.06
CA GLY A 230 -7.05 -5.58 -7.32
C GLY A 230 -6.95 -5.39 -5.80
N VAL A 231 -8.04 -5.61 -5.06
CA VAL A 231 -8.03 -5.59 -3.59
C VAL A 231 -8.42 -6.96 -3.03
N SER A 232 -7.49 -7.59 -2.29
CA SER A 232 -7.73 -8.81 -1.53
C SER A 232 -6.89 -8.80 -0.25
N HIS A 233 -7.55 -8.92 0.91
CA HIS A 233 -6.86 -8.88 2.20
C HIS A 233 -5.81 -10.01 2.33
N SER A 234 -6.21 -11.27 2.09
CA SER A 234 -5.26 -12.41 2.08
C SER A 234 -4.34 -12.41 0.86
N GLY A 235 -4.76 -11.82 -0.25
CA GLY A 235 -4.11 -11.94 -1.55
C GLY A 235 -4.35 -13.28 -2.25
N GLU A 236 -5.24 -14.11 -1.70
CA GLU A 236 -5.57 -15.46 -2.18
C GLU A 236 -6.96 -15.54 -2.85
N THR A 237 -7.69 -14.42 -2.93
CA THR A 237 -9.02 -14.36 -3.55
C THR A 237 -8.91 -14.66 -5.05
N VAL A 238 -9.17 -15.92 -5.43
CA VAL A 238 -8.97 -16.48 -6.79
C VAL A 238 -9.46 -15.53 -7.88
N ASP A 239 -10.70 -15.05 -7.79
CA ASP A 239 -11.30 -14.13 -8.76
C ASP A 239 -10.50 -12.83 -8.96
N THR A 240 -9.91 -12.30 -7.88
CA THR A 240 -9.14 -11.05 -7.87
C THR A 240 -7.70 -11.27 -8.34
N VAL A 241 -7.12 -12.44 -8.05
CA VAL A 241 -5.86 -12.88 -8.63
C VAL A 241 -6.01 -13.04 -10.15
N GLU A 242 -7.06 -13.71 -10.61
CA GLU A 242 -7.38 -13.93 -12.02
C GLU A 242 -7.66 -12.61 -12.77
N PHE A 243 -8.38 -11.67 -12.16
CA PHE A 243 -8.59 -10.32 -12.71
C PHE A 243 -7.26 -9.61 -13.03
N LEU A 244 -6.31 -9.58 -12.08
CA LEU A 244 -5.00 -8.98 -12.35
C LEU A 244 -4.18 -9.81 -13.34
N ARG A 245 -4.29 -11.14 -13.32
CA ARG A 245 -3.62 -12.01 -14.30
C ARG A 245 -4.06 -11.69 -15.74
N LEU A 246 -5.36 -11.50 -15.95
CA LEU A 246 -5.95 -11.19 -17.25
C LEU A 246 -5.57 -9.79 -17.73
N ALA A 247 -5.58 -8.79 -16.86
CA ALA A 247 -5.10 -7.44 -17.18
C ALA A 247 -3.60 -7.44 -17.54
N ARG A 248 -2.75 -8.09 -16.71
CA ARG A 248 -1.31 -8.20 -16.98
C ARG A 248 -1.01 -8.95 -18.28
N ALA A 249 -1.80 -9.98 -18.62
CA ALA A 249 -1.69 -10.70 -19.88
C ALA A 249 -2.04 -9.85 -21.13
N ARG A 250 -2.67 -8.69 -20.97
CA ARG A 250 -2.88 -7.68 -22.02
C ARG A 250 -1.76 -6.62 -22.09
N GLY A 251 -0.74 -6.70 -21.24
CA GLY A 251 0.30 -5.67 -21.12
C GLY A 251 -0.16 -4.41 -20.39
N VAL A 252 -1.26 -4.50 -19.63
CA VAL A 252 -1.77 -3.40 -18.80
C VAL A 252 -1.00 -3.37 -17.47
N ARG A 253 -0.71 -2.16 -16.97
CA ARG A 253 -0.05 -1.95 -15.67
C ARG A 253 -1.00 -2.37 -14.54
N THR A 254 -0.52 -3.18 -13.59
CA THR A 254 -1.35 -3.76 -12.53
C THR A 254 -0.91 -3.35 -11.12
N ILE A 255 -1.88 -3.11 -10.24
CA ILE A 255 -1.68 -2.73 -8.84
C ILE A 255 -2.42 -3.74 -7.97
N ALA A 256 -1.79 -4.20 -6.89
CA ALA A 256 -2.48 -4.96 -5.83
C ALA A 256 -2.43 -4.22 -4.50
N LEU A 257 -3.53 -4.24 -3.76
CA LEU A 257 -3.59 -3.86 -2.36
C LEU A 257 -3.94 -5.09 -1.51
N THR A 258 -3.00 -5.51 -0.67
CA THR A 258 -3.10 -6.72 0.15
C THR A 258 -2.44 -6.54 1.53
N ASN A 259 -2.68 -7.45 2.45
CA ASN A 259 -2.06 -7.47 3.78
C ASN A 259 -0.84 -8.40 3.83
N HIS A 260 -0.65 -9.25 2.81
CA HIS A 260 0.35 -10.32 2.81
C HIS A 260 1.23 -10.23 1.55
N GLY A 261 2.49 -9.83 1.72
CA GLY A 261 3.44 -9.68 0.60
C GLY A 261 3.89 -11.01 -0.03
N GLU A 262 3.75 -12.12 0.69
CA GLU A 262 3.92 -13.49 0.16
C GLU A 262 2.53 -14.09 -0.17
N SER A 263 1.85 -13.58 -1.22
CA SER A 263 0.52 -14.05 -1.62
C SER A 263 0.29 -14.03 -3.15
N PRO A 264 -0.57 -14.89 -3.72
CA PRO A 264 -0.71 -15.05 -5.18
C PRO A 264 -1.04 -13.76 -5.95
N ILE A 265 -1.78 -12.81 -5.36
CA ILE A 265 -2.11 -11.54 -6.01
C ILE A 265 -0.85 -10.72 -6.36
N THR A 266 0.25 -10.86 -5.61
CA THR A 266 1.49 -10.12 -5.85
C THR A 266 2.24 -10.62 -7.08
N GLU A 267 2.07 -11.90 -7.46
CA GLU A 267 2.65 -12.47 -8.69
C GLU A 267 2.06 -11.86 -9.98
N HIS A 268 0.93 -11.16 -9.87
CA HIS A 268 0.22 -10.56 -11.00
C HIS A 268 0.09 -9.04 -10.91
N ALA A 269 0.62 -8.45 -9.84
CA ALA A 269 0.83 -7.02 -9.69
C ALA A 269 2.16 -6.58 -10.33
N GLU A 270 2.23 -5.33 -10.73
CA GLU A 270 3.47 -4.61 -10.98
C GLU A 270 3.85 -3.78 -9.75
N VAL A 271 2.87 -3.11 -9.15
CA VAL A 271 3.01 -2.35 -7.89
C VAL A 271 2.20 -3.03 -6.78
N VAL A 272 2.84 -3.31 -5.64
CA VAL A 272 2.18 -3.94 -4.47
C VAL A 272 2.12 -2.94 -3.32
N LEU A 273 0.91 -2.52 -2.97
CA LEU A 273 0.62 -1.74 -1.78
C LEU A 273 0.28 -2.69 -0.63
N LEU A 274 0.94 -2.51 0.52
CA LEU A 274 0.77 -3.37 1.69
C LEU A 274 0.06 -2.63 2.83
N THR A 275 -1.01 -3.24 3.35
CA THR A 275 -1.57 -2.94 4.67
C THR A 275 -0.88 -3.76 5.75
N ALA A 276 -1.05 -3.35 7.01
CA ALA A 276 -0.65 -4.12 8.19
C ALA A 276 -1.81 -4.19 9.21
N ALA A 277 -2.98 -4.58 8.72
CA ALA A 277 -4.18 -4.77 9.51
C ALA A 277 -4.06 -5.96 10.46
N ARG A 278 -4.64 -5.80 11.66
CA ARG A 278 -4.86 -6.85 12.64
C ARG A 278 -6.31 -7.34 12.48
N GLU A 279 -6.48 -8.55 11.94
CA GLU A 279 -7.80 -9.16 11.67
C GLU A 279 -7.83 -10.58 12.26
N ASP A 280 -8.93 -10.96 12.90
CA ASP A 280 -9.14 -12.27 13.51
C ASP A 280 -9.69 -13.28 12.48
N PRO A 281 -9.07 -14.47 12.31
CA PRO A 281 -9.61 -15.55 11.50
C PRO A 281 -11.02 -16.04 11.88
N PHE A 282 -11.46 -15.87 13.13
CA PHE A 282 -12.73 -16.42 13.64
C PHE A 282 -13.89 -15.42 13.67
N ARG A 283 -13.65 -14.10 13.80
CA ARG A 283 -14.65 -13.03 13.75
C ARG A 283 -14.41 -12.08 12.57
N SER A 284 -14.37 -12.64 11.37
CA SER A 284 -14.25 -11.93 10.08
C SER A 284 -15.41 -10.95 9.84
N GLY A 285 -15.28 -9.74 10.39
CA GLY A 285 -16.05 -8.56 10.02
C GLY A 285 -15.35 -7.67 8.99
N ALA A 286 -14.11 -8.01 8.63
CA ALA A 286 -13.19 -7.21 7.81
C ALA A 286 -12.98 -5.80 8.36
N LEU A 287 -12.95 -5.64 9.70
CA LEU A 287 -12.98 -4.31 10.34
C LEU A 287 -11.62 -3.62 10.27
N GLY A 288 -10.55 -4.32 10.69
CA GLY A 288 -9.19 -3.79 10.63
C GLY A 288 -8.69 -3.67 9.19
N SER A 289 -8.93 -4.70 8.39
CA SER A 289 -8.54 -4.79 6.97
C SER A 289 -9.20 -3.71 6.12
N ARG A 290 -10.51 -3.53 6.19
CA ARG A 290 -11.21 -2.46 5.46
C ARG A 290 -10.72 -1.08 5.88
N THR A 291 -10.49 -0.86 7.17
CA THR A 291 -10.04 0.45 7.69
C THR A 291 -8.62 0.79 7.23
N ALA A 292 -7.70 -0.19 7.25
CA ALA A 292 -6.36 -0.03 6.71
C ALA A 292 -6.35 0.14 5.18
N GLN A 293 -7.22 -0.57 4.45
CA GLN A 293 -7.36 -0.42 3.01
C GLN A 293 -7.88 0.98 2.62
N LEU A 294 -8.91 1.48 3.31
CA LEU A 294 -9.45 2.82 3.07
C LEU A 294 -8.39 3.91 3.28
N LEU A 295 -7.56 3.81 4.33
CA LEU A 295 -6.42 4.71 4.53
C LEU A 295 -5.49 4.76 3.32
N VAL A 296 -5.04 3.60 2.81
CA VAL A 296 -4.12 3.55 1.66
C VAL A 296 -4.79 4.07 0.38
N LEU A 297 -6.08 3.75 0.18
CA LEU A 297 -6.85 4.24 -0.96
C LEU A 297 -7.17 5.75 -0.88
N ASP A 298 -7.30 6.32 0.30
CA ASP A 298 -7.42 7.78 0.49
C ASP A 298 -6.09 8.48 0.21
N CYS A 299 -4.95 7.93 0.66
CA CYS A 299 -3.63 8.46 0.28
C CYS A 299 -3.41 8.41 -1.24
N LEU A 300 -3.79 7.30 -1.88
CA LEU A 300 -3.74 7.12 -3.34
C LEU A 300 -4.65 8.12 -4.07
N PHE A 301 -5.90 8.28 -3.64
CA PHE A 301 -6.84 9.25 -4.19
C PHE A 301 -6.34 10.69 -4.08
N ILE A 302 -5.83 11.10 -2.90
CA ILE A 302 -5.30 12.45 -2.69
C ILE A 302 -4.04 12.69 -3.55
N GLY A 303 -3.18 11.68 -3.71
CA GLY A 303 -2.03 11.76 -4.61
C GLY A 303 -2.43 11.95 -6.08
N VAL A 304 -3.40 11.18 -6.58
CA VAL A 304 -3.95 11.31 -7.94
C VAL A 304 -4.61 12.69 -8.14
N ALA A 305 -5.36 13.16 -7.14
CA ALA A 305 -5.95 14.50 -7.16
C ALA A 305 -4.90 15.63 -7.17
N GLN A 306 -3.72 15.43 -6.59
CA GLN A 306 -2.61 16.39 -6.64
C GLN A 306 -1.85 16.33 -7.98
N ALA A 307 -1.67 15.14 -8.57
CA ALA A 307 -0.97 14.94 -9.84
C ALA A 307 -1.64 15.71 -11.01
N ASN A 308 -2.96 15.91 -10.95
CA ASN A 308 -3.71 16.81 -11.82
C ASN A 308 -4.57 17.80 -11.00
N TYR A 309 -3.93 18.66 -10.20
CA TYR A 309 -4.61 19.53 -9.25
C TYR A 309 -5.70 20.41 -9.87
N ASP A 310 -5.39 21.17 -10.91
CA ASP A 310 -6.33 22.14 -11.48
C ASP A 310 -7.53 21.45 -12.16
N GLY A 311 -7.29 20.39 -12.93
CA GLY A 311 -8.34 19.58 -13.56
C GLY A 311 -9.21 18.85 -12.53
N SER A 312 -8.60 18.29 -11.48
CA SER A 312 -9.31 17.67 -10.35
C SER A 312 -10.21 18.69 -9.63
N MET A 313 -9.71 19.91 -9.43
CA MET A 313 -10.47 20.99 -8.79
C MET A 313 -11.56 21.57 -9.69
N GLU A 314 -11.41 21.55 -11.02
CA GLU A 314 -12.48 21.88 -11.97
C GLU A 314 -13.59 20.81 -11.95
N ALA A 315 -13.23 19.53 -12.12
CA ALA A 315 -14.17 18.41 -12.07
C ALA A 315 -14.93 18.34 -10.72
N LEU A 316 -14.24 18.61 -9.62
CA LEU A 316 -14.84 18.64 -8.28
C LEU A 316 -15.84 19.79 -8.10
N ARG A 317 -15.58 20.97 -8.70
CA ARG A 317 -16.52 22.11 -8.72
C ARG A 317 -17.76 21.77 -9.54
N GLU A 318 -17.58 21.20 -10.73
CA GLU A 318 -18.67 20.86 -11.65
C GLU A 318 -19.56 19.74 -11.11
N THR A 319 -18.98 18.64 -10.62
CA THR A 319 -19.75 17.55 -10.00
C THR A 319 -20.51 18.02 -8.75
N LEU A 320 -19.90 18.89 -7.93
CA LEU A 320 -20.57 19.51 -6.79
C LEU A 320 -21.71 20.47 -7.21
N ARG A 321 -21.55 21.21 -8.32
CA ARG A 321 -22.59 22.08 -8.89
C ARG A 321 -23.81 21.26 -9.30
N VAL A 322 -23.60 20.15 -10.02
CA VAL A 322 -24.67 19.23 -10.42
C VAL A 322 -25.38 18.65 -9.20
N LEU A 323 -24.64 18.12 -8.21
CA LEU A 323 -25.23 17.54 -6.98
C LEU A 323 -25.99 18.57 -6.14
N ARG A 324 -25.55 19.84 -6.11
CA ARG A 324 -26.28 20.92 -5.44
C ARG A 324 -27.56 21.32 -6.16
N SER A 325 -27.64 21.15 -7.49
CA SER A 325 -28.86 21.41 -8.29
C SER A 325 -29.95 20.31 -8.20
N ARG A 326 -29.79 19.37 -7.26
CA ARG A 326 -30.67 18.21 -7.00
C ARG A 326 -31.06 18.09 -5.52
N ARG A 327 -30.91 19.17 -4.75
CA ARG A 327 -31.42 19.35 -3.39
C ARG A 327 -32.55 20.37 -3.40
#